data_AF-A0A5B2XU16-F1
#
_entry.id   AF-A0A5B2XU16-F1
#
_cell.length_a   1.000
_cell.length_b   1.000
_cell.length_c   1.000
_cell.angle_alpha   90.00
_cell.angle_beta   90.00
_cell.angle_gamma   90.00
#
_symmetry.space_group_name_H-M   'P 1'
#
loop_
_entity.id
_entity.type
_entity.pdbx_description
1 polymer ?
#
loop_
_entity_poly.entity_id
_entity_poly.type
_entity_poly.pdbx_seq_one_letter_code
_entity_poly.pdbx_strand_id
1 'polypeptide(L)'
;MKNTITEQQATTRVEDYAKQVVAALPAQARPEKFSANTNQCDDPTDNGPKGRVIASFEYEIHDLPREQYNNYFDALRKWWTDHDFRVLTDDRPKDMYIWVENNQDGFRMALQANDLGKLYLTATSPCVWPKGTPAPGATG
;
A
#
# COMPACT_ATOMS: atom_id res chain seq x y z
N MET A 1 20.11 1.24 -16.60
CA MET A 1 18.87 1.78 -15.99
C MET A 1 17.99 0.60 -15.65
N LYS A 2 17.47 0.49 -14.42
CA LYS A 2 16.49 -0.56 -14.08
C LYS A 2 15.14 -0.09 -14.61
N ASN A 3 14.51 -0.88 -15.48
CA ASN A 3 13.23 -0.48 -16.07
C ASN A 3 12.18 -0.32 -14.97
N THR A 4 11.52 0.84 -14.90
CA THR A 4 10.35 1.01 -14.03
C THR A 4 9.13 0.40 -14.71
N ILE A 5 8.24 -0.18 -13.91
CA ILE A 5 6.92 -0.63 -14.38
C ILE A 5 6.09 0.55 -14.89
N THR A 6 5.04 0.26 -15.68
CA THR A 6 4.05 1.25 -16.12
C THR A 6 3.02 1.55 -15.03
N GLU A 7 2.20 2.59 -15.22
CA GLU A 7 1.06 2.86 -14.34
C GLU A 7 0.10 1.66 -14.26
N GLN A 8 -0.24 1.05 -15.41
CA GLN A 8 -1.13 -0.11 -15.43
C GLN A 8 -0.57 -1.28 -14.62
N GLN A 9 0.74 -1.55 -14.75
CA GLN A 9 1.40 -2.59 -13.97
C GLN A 9 1.45 -2.25 -12.48
N ALA A 10 1.66 -0.97 -12.13
CA ALA A 10 1.60 -0.50 -10.75
C ALA A 10 0.21 -0.69 -10.15
N THR A 11 -0.84 -0.33 -10.87
CA THR A 11 -2.25 -0.51 -10.46
C THR A 11 -2.58 -1.98 -10.23
N THR A 12 -2.19 -2.88 -11.14
CA THR A 12 -2.37 -4.31 -10.93
C THR A 12 -1.60 -4.80 -9.70
N ARG A 13 -0.36 -4.34 -9.53
CA ARG A 13 0.50 -4.79 -8.43
C ARG A 13 0.01 -4.32 -7.05
N VAL A 14 -0.52 -3.09 -6.91
CA VAL A 14 -1.11 -2.64 -5.64
C VAL A 14 -2.35 -3.45 -5.26
N GLU A 15 -3.19 -3.80 -6.25
CA GLU A 15 -4.38 -4.62 -6.01
C GLU A 15 -3.98 -6.06 -5.62
N ASP A 16 -2.98 -6.64 -6.28
CA ASP A 16 -2.47 -7.97 -5.95
C ASP A 16 -1.86 -8.02 -4.55
N TYR A 17 -1.12 -6.99 -4.13
CA TYR A 17 -0.60 -6.89 -2.77
C TYR A 17 -1.72 -6.78 -1.74
N ALA A 18 -2.72 -5.93 -1.99
CA ALA A 18 -3.87 -5.79 -1.10
C ALA A 18 -4.61 -7.14 -0.93
N LYS A 19 -4.84 -7.89 -2.03
CA LYS A 19 -5.45 -9.22 -1.98
C LYS A 19 -4.63 -10.22 -1.17
N GLN A 20 -3.31 -10.24 -1.34
CA GLN A 20 -2.41 -11.14 -0.59
C GLN A 20 -2.45 -10.87 0.91
N VAL A 21 -2.44 -9.59 1.31
CA VAL A 21 -2.49 -9.21 2.72
C VAL A 21 -3.85 -9.53 3.33
N VAL A 22 -4.94 -9.28 2.62
CA VAL A 22 -6.28 -9.67 3.10
C VAL A 22 -6.38 -11.18 3.27
N ALA A 23 -5.76 -11.98 2.40
CA ALA A 23 -5.72 -13.44 2.56
C ALA A 23 -4.97 -13.91 3.82
N ALA A 24 -4.17 -13.05 4.45
CA ALA A 24 -3.53 -13.31 5.74
C ALA A 24 -4.42 -12.97 6.95
N LEU A 25 -5.56 -12.32 6.74
CA LEU A 25 -6.55 -12.07 7.78
C LEU A 25 -7.42 -13.32 8.04
N PRO A 26 -8.11 -13.38 9.19
CA PRO A 26 -9.05 -14.45 9.47
C PRO A 26 -10.12 -14.62 8.39
N ALA A 27 -10.62 -15.85 8.19
CA ALA A 27 -11.57 -16.18 7.13
C ALA A 27 -12.90 -15.41 7.19
N GLN A 28 -13.29 -14.90 8.37
CA GLN A 28 -14.47 -14.05 8.52
C GLN A 28 -14.26 -12.60 8.02
N ALA A 29 -13.03 -12.16 7.79
CA ALA A 29 -12.75 -10.84 7.26
C ALA A 29 -13.43 -10.67 5.89
N ARG A 30 -14.25 -9.64 5.74
CA ARG A 30 -14.89 -9.31 4.48
C ARG A 30 -14.28 -8.03 3.90
N PRO A 31 -13.35 -8.13 2.94
CA PRO A 31 -12.83 -6.95 2.25
C PRO A 31 -13.87 -6.35 1.31
N GLU A 32 -14.05 -5.04 1.37
CA GLU A 32 -14.86 -4.27 0.43
C GLU A 32 -14.00 -3.21 -0.23
N LYS A 33 -13.95 -3.21 -1.57
CA LYS A 33 -13.15 -2.22 -2.31
C LYS A 33 -13.68 -0.83 -1.99
N PHE A 34 -12.85 -0.03 -1.33
CA PHE A 34 -13.20 1.33 -0.93
C PHE A 34 -12.78 2.33 -2.00
N SER A 35 -11.51 2.25 -2.44
CA SER A 35 -10.98 3.17 -3.45
C SER A 35 -9.90 2.50 -4.32
N ALA A 36 -9.73 3.03 -5.54
CA ALA A 36 -8.59 2.75 -6.40
C ALA A 36 -8.39 3.94 -7.34
N ASN A 37 -7.21 4.53 -7.34
CA ASN A 37 -6.92 5.74 -8.08
C ASN A 37 -5.43 5.88 -8.41
N THR A 38 -5.15 6.73 -9.39
CA THR A 38 -3.81 7.19 -9.71
C THR A 38 -3.72 8.70 -9.46
N ASN A 39 -2.69 9.16 -8.77
CA ASN A 39 -2.42 10.59 -8.57
C ASN A 39 -1.04 10.97 -9.09
N GLN A 40 -0.83 12.26 -9.36
CA GLN A 40 0.49 12.76 -9.73
C GLN A 40 1.45 12.68 -8.54
N CYS A 41 2.70 12.29 -8.81
CA CYS A 41 3.80 12.44 -7.88
C CYS A 41 4.48 13.79 -8.10
N ASP A 42 3.80 14.86 -7.71
CA ASP A 42 4.22 16.24 -7.92
C ASP A 42 4.44 17.01 -6.62
N ASP A 43 4.55 16.31 -5.49
CA ASP A 43 4.92 16.94 -4.21
C ASP A 43 6.20 17.76 -4.40
N PRO A 44 6.14 19.09 -4.22
CA PRO A 44 7.27 19.97 -4.47
C PRO A 44 8.43 19.73 -3.49
N THR A 45 8.18 19.06 -2.36
CA THR A 45 9.18 18.75 -1.34
C THR A 45 9.97 17.47 -1.64
N ASP A 46 9.44 16.59 -2.50
CA ASP A 46 10.08 15.32 -2.89
C ASP A 46 11.25 15.50 -3.87
N ASN A 47 11.41 16.70 -4.45
CA ASN A 47 12.46 17.05 -5.45
C ASN A 47 12.58 16.08 -6.63
N GLY A 48 11.60 15.21 -6.84
CA GLY A 48 11.66 14.17 -7.86
C GLY A 48 11.16 14.65 -9.24
N PRO A 49 11.46 13.91 -10.32
CA PRO A 49 11.01 14.28 -11.66
C PRO A 49 9.49 14.42 -11.75
N LYS A 50 9.03 15.51 -12.38
CA LYS A 50 7.62 15.73 -12.68
C LYS A 50 7.11 14.74 -13.73
N GLY A 51 5.81 14.46 -13.72
CA GLY A 51 5.15 13.58 -14.69
C GLY A 51 5.14 12.09 -14.31
N ARG A 52 5.64 11.75 -13.11
CA ARG A 52 5.44 10.44 -12.50
C ARG A 52 4.08 10.39 -11.79
N VAL A 53 3.60 9.18 -11.56
CA VAL A 53 2.33 8.91 -10.91
C VAL A 53 2.47 7.85 -9.83
N ILE A 54 1.56 7.87 -8.86
CA ILE A 54 1.42 6.85 -7.82
C ILE A 54 0.06 6.18 -8.00
N ALA A 55 0.05 4.85 -8.03
CA ALA A 55 -1.17 4.06 -7.99
C ALA A 55 -1.49 3.71 -6.53
N SER A 56 -2.76 3.79 -6.17
CA SER A 56 -3.28 3.47 -4.84
C SER A 56 -4.48 2.55 -4.94
N PHE A 57 -4.59 1.64 -3.98
CA PHE A 57 -5.74 0.75 -3.81
C PHE A 57 -6.08 0.63 -2.33
N GLU A 58 -7.37 0.60 -2.00
CA GLU A 58 -7.83 0.55 -0.62
C GLU A 58 -9.02 -0.39 -0.43
N TYR A 59 -8.95 -1.20 0.62
CA TYR A 59 -10.08 -1.96 1.16
C TYR A 59 -10.55 -1.36 2.49
N GLU A 60 -11.87 -1.25 2.67
CA GLU A 60 -12.49 -1.27 4.01
C GLU A 60 -12.68 -2.73 4.40
N ILE A 61 -12.25 -3.13 5.59
CA ILE A 61 -12.33 -4.51 6.08
C ILE A 61 -13.44 -4.61 7.11
N HIS A 62 -14.44 -5.44 6.80
CA HIS A 62 -15.59 -5.67 7.65
C HIS A 62 -15.51 -6.99 8.42
N ASP A 63 -16.45 -7.18 9.33
CA ASP A 63 -16.72 -8.44 10.02
C ASP A 63 -15.55 -8.93 10.91
N LEU A 64 -14.70 -7.98 11.33
CA LEU A 64 -13.62 -8.20 12.30
C LEU A 64 -13.92 -7.51 13.65
N PRO A 65 -13.97 -8.25 14.76
CA PRO A 65 -14.19 -7.67 16.09
C PRO A 65 -13.09 -6.70 16.51
N ARG A 66 -13.47 -5.51 17.00
CA ARG A 66 -12.55 -4.42 17.38
C ARG A 66 -11.62 -4.81 18.52
N GLU A 67 -12.11 -5.58 19.47
CA GLU A 67 -11.35 -6.11 20.61
C GLU A 67 -10.17 -6.98 20.19
N GLN A 68 -10.19 -7.51 18.96
CA GLN A 68 -9.11 -8.32 18.39
C GLN A 68 -8.16 -7.53 17.47
N TYR A 69 -8.33 -6.22 17.32
CA TYR A 69 -7.51 -5.45 16.38
C TYR A 69 -6.01 -5.57 16.66
N ASN A 70 -5.58 -5.53 17.92
CA ASN A 70 -4.16 -5.74 18.24
C ASN A 70 -3.61 -7.05 17.65
N ASN A 71 -4.39 -8.13 17.73
CA ASN A 71 -4.01 -9.44 17.18
C ASN A 71 -3.95 -9.42 15.65
N TYR A 72 -4.86 -8.72 14.98
CA TYR A 72 -4.83 -8.58 13.51
C TYR A 72 -3.65 -7.75 13.03
N PHE A 73 -3.34 -6.65 13.73
CA PHE A 73 -2.16 -5.85 13.44
C PHE A 73 -0.87 -6.65 13.65
N ASP A 74 -0.77 -7.46 14.72
CA ASP A 74 0.38 -8.33 14.95
C ASP A 74 0.52 -9.41 13.87
N ALA A 75 -0.59 -10.02 13.44
CA ALA A 75 -0.61 -10.99 12.36
C ALA A 75 -0.12 -10.39 11.03
N LEU A 76 -0.61 -9.20 10.65
CA LEU A 76 -0.16 -8.54 9.42
C LEU A 76 1.28 -8.04 9.52
N ARG A 77 1.71 -7.52 10.67
CA ARG A 77 3.11 -7.15 10.91
C ARG A 77 4.04 -8.33 10.71
N LYS A 78 3.67 -9.50 11.24
CA LYS A 78 4.41 -10.74 11.00
C LYS A 78 4.41 -11.11 9.53
N TRP A 79 3.25 -11.13 8.86
CA TRP A 79 3.15 -11.45 7.44
C TRP A 79 4.05 -10.55 6.59
N TRP A 80 4.02 -9.23 6.81
CA TRP A 80 4.87 -8.27 6.13
C TRP A 80 6.36 -8.54 6.34
N THR A 81 6.77 -8.82 7.59
CA THR A 81 8.17 -9.15 7.91
C THR A 81 8.62 -10.43 7.18
N ASP A 82 7.76 -11.44 7.12
CA ASP A 82 8.03 -12.70 6.43
C ASP A 82 8.09 -12.53 4.89
N HIS A 83 7.54 -11.45 4.35
CA HIS A 83 7.50 -11.11 2.90
C HIS A 83 8.44 -9.97 2.52
N ASP A 84 9.50 -9.75 3.31
CA ASP A 84 10.56 -8.75 3.05
C ASP A 84 10.05 -7.30 2.99
N PHE A 85 9.05 -6.98 3.81
CA PHE A 85 8.68 -5.62 4.12
C PHE A 85 9.39 -5.15 5.39
N ARG A 86 9.84 -3.90 5.37
CA ARG A 86 10.29 -3.20 6.58
C ARG A 86 9.21 -2.28 7.12
N VAL A 87 9.12 -2.17 8.44
CA VAL A 87 8.23 -1.23 9.11
C VAL A 87 8.80 0.18 9.00
N LEU A 88 8.00 1.11 8.48
CA LEU A 88 8.29 2.54 8.45
C LEU A 88 7.75 3.22 9.71
N THR A 89 6.52 2.88 10.08
CA THR A 89 5.82 3.43 11.25
C THR A 89 4.97 2.33 11.89
N ASP A 90 4.94 2.28 13.23
CA ASP A 90 3.98 1.50 14.01
C ASP A 90 3.56 2.36 15.21
N ASP A 91 2.39 2.98 15.15
CA ASP A 91 1.90 3.95 16.15
C ASP A 91 0.78 3.37 17.02
N ARG A 92 0.89 2.08 17.32
CA ARG A 92 -0.02 1.39 18.24
C ARG A 92 0.40 1.59 19.71
N PRO A 93 -0.56 1.65 20.65
CA PRO A 93 -2.00 1.57 20.44
C PRO A 93 -2.65 2.93 20.16
N LYS A 94 -1.88 4.01 20.03
CA LYS A 94 -2.37 5.40 19.97
C LYS A 94 -3.24 5.66 18.74
N ASP A 95 -2.69 5.46 17.55
CA ASP A 95 -3.36 5.77 16.28
C ASP A 95 -3.78 4.51 15.53
N MET A 96 -3.54 3.32 16.11
CA MET A 96 -3.83 2.00 15.52
C MET A 96 -3.43 1.95 14.04
N TYR A 97 -2.14 2.22 13.79
CA TYR A 97 -1.58 2.40 12.46
C TYR A 97 -0.25 1.67 12.31
N ILE A 98 -0.10 0.91 11.22
CA ILE A 98 1.19 0.39 10.78
C ILE A 98 1.37 0.77 9.32
N TRP A 99 2.58 1.23 8.97
CA TRP A 99 3.01 1.51 7.61
C TRP A 99 4.29 0.75 7.29
N VAL A 100 4.31 0.08 6.15
CA VAL A 100 5.42 -0.76 5.71
C VAL A 100 5.83 -0.47 4.27
N GLU A 101 7.06 -0.81 3.91
CA GLU A 101 7.58 -0.76 2.53
C GLU A 101 8.25 -2.08 2.18
N ASN A 102 7.96 -2.62 1.00
CA ASN A 102 8.64 -3.78 0.45
C ASN A 102 10.07 -3.42 0.04
N ASN A 103 11.06 -4.17 0.50
CA ASN A 103 12.47 -3.88 0.20
C ASN A 103 12.86 -4.12 -1.27
N GLN A 104 12.10 -4.94 -2.02
CA GLN A 104 12.43 -5.33 -3.38
C GLN A 104 11.92 -4.34 -4.44
N ASP A 105 10.68 -3.86 -4.26
CA ASP A 105 9.98 -3.05 -5.26
C ASP A 105 9.51 -1.68 -4.76
N GLY A 106 9.68 -1.38 -3.47
CA GLY A 106 9.32 -0.08 -2.89
C GLY A 106 7.82 0.17 -2.79
N PHE A 107 6.98 -0.85 -2.99
CA PHE A 107 5.54 -0.75 -2.75
C PHE A 107 5.29 -0.63 -1.25
N ARG A 108 4.30 0.18 -0.89
CA ARG A 108 3.97 0.46 0.50
C ARG A 108 2.58 -0.03 0.83
N MET A 109 2.39 -0.41 2.08
CA MET A 109 1.09 -0.78 2.61
C MET A 109 0.88 -0.23 4.00
N ALA A 110 -0.38 0.05 4.34
CA ALA A 110 -0.75 0.45 5.67
C ALA A 110 -2.02 -0.26 6.13
N LEU A 111 -2.05 -0.66 7.41
CA LEU A 111 -3.29 -1.02 8.09
C LEU A 111 -3.61 0.10 9.09
N GLN A 112 -4.83 0.61 9.05
CA GLN A 112 -5.29 1.69 9.92
C GLN A 112 -6.68 1.41 10.47
N ALA A 113 -6.85 1.55 11.77
CA ALA A 113 -8.18 1.67 12.36
C ALA A 113 -8.52 3.15 12.60
N ASN A 114 -9.78 3.54 12.39
CA ASN A 114 -10.25 4.87 12.75
C ASN A 114 -11.04 4.86 14.09
N ASP A 115 -11.38 6.04 14.59
CA ASP A 115 -12.10 6.19 15.87
C ASP A 115 -13.51 5.57 15.86
N LEU A 116 -14.11 5.43 14.68
CA LEU A 116 -15.40 4.77 14.46
C LEU A 116 -15.30 3.24 14.48
N GLY A 117 -14.10 2.68 14.66
CA GLY A 117 -13.87 1.23 14.68
C GLY A 117 -13.96 0.60 13.29
N LYS A 118 -13.69 1.36 12.23
CA LYS A 118 -13.49 0.83 10.88
C LYS A 118 -12.02 0.53 10.65
N LEU A 119 -11.74 -0.49 9.85
CA LEU A 119 -10.39 -0.95 9.52
C LEU A 119 -10.15 -0.79 8.03
N TYR A 120 -9.05 -0.17 7.64
CA TYR A 120 -8.68 0.07 6.26
C TYR A 120 -7.31 -0.51 5.96
N LEU A 121 -7.19 -1.16 4.80
CA LEU A 121 -5.93 -1.60 4.22
C LEU A 121 -5.67 -0.80 2.97
N THR A 122 -4.58 -0.02 2.97
CA THR A 122 -4.13 0.76 1.82
C THR A 122 -2.87 0.14 1.24
N ALA A 123 -2.77 0.07 -0.09
CA ALA A 123 -1.56 -0.30 -0.83
C ALA A 123 -1.23 0.79 -1.86
N THR A 124 0.03 1.19 -1.94
CA THR A 124 0.50 2.22 -2.87
C THR A 124 1.78 1.81 -3.58
N SER A 125 1.94 2.22 -4.83
CA SER A 125 3.17 2.00 -5.59
C SER A 125 4.23 3.02 -5.20
N PRO A 126 5.52 2.80 -5.52
CA PRO A 126 6.44 3.92 -5.69
C PRO A 126 5.97 4.83 -6.84
N CYS A 127 6.53 6.02 -6.96
CA CYS A 127 6.28 6.88 -8.11
C CYS A 127 6.84 6.26 -9.40
N VAL A 128 5.97 5.97 -10.36
CA VAL A 128 6.31 5.34 -11.65
C VAL A 128 6.07 6.29 -12.81
N TRP A 129 6.73 6.04 -13.93
CA TRP A 129 6.39 6.70 -15.19
C TRP A 129 5.13 6.06 -15.79
N PRO A 130 4.16 6.83 -16.29
CA PRO A 130 2.92 6.27 -16.82
C PRO A 130 3.12 5.17 -17.86
N LYS A 131 4.14 5.32 -18.72
CA LYS A 131 4.52 4.35 -19.77
C LYS A 131 5.79 3.56 -19.46
N GLY A 132 6.25 3.53 -18.21
CA GLY A 132 7.54 2.95 -17.82
C GLY A 132 8.74 3.82 -18.23
N THR A 133 9.96 3.36 -17.96
CA THR A 133 11.19 4.02 -18.42
C THR A 133 11.66 3.53 -19.79
N PRO A 134 12.31 4.38 -20.62
CA PRO A 134 12.70 5.76 -20.32
C PRO A 134 11.49 6.69 -20.18
N ALA A 135 11.65 7.76 -19.39
CA ALA A 135 10.61 8.78 -19.28
C ALA A 135 10.20 9.27 -20.69
N PRO A 136 8.92 9.60 -20.94
CA PRO A 136 8.53 10.27 -22.17
C PRO A 136 9.33 11.57 -22.32
N GLY A 137 10.29 11.60 -23.25
CA GLY A 137 11.24 12.72 -23.44
C GLY A 137 12.71 12.41 -23.15
N ALA A 138 13.06 11.22 -22.64
CA ALA A 138 14.46 10.79 -22.46
C ALA A 138 15.07 10.17 -23.74
N THR A 139 14.69 10.67 -24.90
CA THR A 139 15.37 10.41 -26.17
C THR A 139 16.09 11.69 -26.58
N GLY A 140 17.41 11.69 -26.44
CA GLY A 140 18.36 12.46 -27.27
C GLY A 140 18.18 13.97 -27.30
#